data_AF-A0A497QV02-F1
#
_entry.id   AF-A0A497QV02-F1
#
_cell.length_a   1.000
_cell.length_b   1.000
_cell.length_c   1.000
_cell.angle_alpha   90.00
_cell.angle_beta   90.00
_cell.angle_gamma   90.00
#
_symmetry.space_group_name_H-M   'P 1'
#
loop_
_entity.id
_entity.type
_entity.pdbx_description
1 polymer ?
#
loop_
_entity_poly.entity_id
_entity_poly.type
_entity_poly.pdbx_seq_one_letter_code
_entity_poly.pdbx_strand_id
1 'polypeptide(L)'
;MNKTRRLFILRGRTISPVVSSKPLFMQKGCRIRISGDETGERAARRVVVGKLRKGEHKAPVALSAYMGFITVTYLTASESQGRKKIAYFLQKDSFGIYSHEGFGRVKWLRYTVMEQGERTNESKITTRKRGFRKGLNPSCPKALQRLLLALLLHDFVHTERHHSKIYTEIAIADPEIRSACKNHHSMNSDRMNDLLPLVKYYDHFAASLSRKKALRTTTRYNYEKGPIDFERLAEEIEERQDSAYRLYHYIYHSKELARIVEAMEYGRTSLKYHLLLMANLAIEDFIKGKITLNGEKIRREKSTPAGEEAEEKLQTAKGAEMRRSSTLSNTDSREPDQLKYRESKEQR
;
A
#
# COMPACT_ATOMS: atom_id res chain seq x y z
N MET A 1 8.54 -39.74 11.26
CA MET A 1 7.92 -39.91 9.92
C MET A 1 7.25 -38.60 9.50
N ASN A 2 7.83 -37.85 8.56
CA ASN A 2 7.20 -36.67 7.97
C ASN A 2 6.01 -37.12 7.11
N LYS A 3 4.79 -36.71 7.48
CA LYS A 3 3.60 -37.04 6.70
C LYS A 3 3.51 -36.09 5.50
N THR A 4 3.75 -36.62 4.29
CA THR A 4 3.52 -35.93 3.02
C THR A 4 2.12 -35.31 3.01
N ARG A 5 2.03 -34.00 2.77
CA ARG A 5 0.74 -33.30 2.73
C ARG A 5 0.12 -33.48 1.35
N ARG A 6 -1.18 -33.71 1.31
CA ARG A 6 -1.95 -33.86 0.08
C ARG A 6 -2.84 -32.64 -0.13
N LEU A 7 -2.84 -32.12 -1.34
CA LEU A 7 -3.68 -31.01 -1.76
C LEU A 7 -4.91 -31.55 -2.49
N PHE A 8 -6.08 -31.29 -1.92
CA PHE A 8 -7.37 -31.64 -2.46
C PHE A 8 -7.95 -30.42 -3.17
N ILE A 9 -8.28 -30.57 -4.46
CA ILE A 9 -8.78 -29.48 -5.30
C ILE A 9 -10.08 -29.92 -5.95
N LEU A 10 -11.15 -29.16 -5.71
CA LEU A 10 -12.44 -29.32 -6.38
C LEU A 10 -12.72 -28.06 -7.21
N ARG A 11 -12.96 -28.25 -8.51
CA ARG A 11 -13.20 -27.20 -9.50
C ARG A 11 -14.62 -27.30 -10.05
N GLY A 12 -15.26 -26.15 -10.21
CA GLY A 12 -16.57 -26.01 -10.79
C GLY A 12 -16.76 -24.68 -11.49
N ARG A 13 -17.94 -24.47 -12.06
CA ARG A 13 -18.38 -23.21 -12.66
C ARG A 13 -19.62 -22.70 -11.94
N THR A 14 -19.63 -21.41 -11.61
CA THR A 14 -20.80 -20.78 -10.98
C THR A 14 -21.95 -20.71 -11.99
N ILE A 15 -23.11 -21.26 -11.63
CA ILE A 15 -24.38 -21.13 -12.36
C ILE A 15 -25.05 -19.82 -11.97
N SER A 16 -25.05 -19.47 -10.69
CA SER A 16 -25.55 -18.19 -10.17
C SER A 16 -24.43 -17.42 -9.45
N PRO A 17 -24.54 -16.07 -9.35
CA PRO A 17 -23.50 -15.26 -8.73
C PRO A 17 -23.25 -15.64 -7.28
N VAL A 18 -21.99 -15.77 -6.89
CA VAL A 18 -21.60 -15.97 -5.49
C VAL A 18 -21.46 -14.60 -4.83
N VAL A 19 -22.35 -14.27 -3.90
CA VAL A 19 -22.27 -13.01 -3.15
C VAL A 19 -21.16 -13.14 -2.11
N SER A 20 -20.15 -12.28 -2.22
CA SER A 20 -18.99 -12.25 -1.33
C SER A 20 -18.35 -10.87 -1.37
N SER A 21 -17.61 -10.50 -0.32
CA SER A 21 -16.84 -9.25 -0.30
C SER A 21 -15.61 -9.30 -1.21
N LYS A 22 -15.07 -10.51 -1.46
CA LYS A 22 -13.88 -10.75 -2.29
C LYS A 22 -14.06 -12.06 -3.08
N PRO A 23 -13.43 -12.18 -4.28
CA PRO A 23 -13.46 -13.42 -5.06
C PRO A 23 -12.63 -14.54 -4.43
N LEU A 24 -11.82 -14.22 -3.40
CA LEU A 24 -11.07 -15.18 -2.61
C LEU A 24 -11.51 -15.11 -1.15
N PHE A 25 -11.95 -16.23 -0.58
CA PHE A 25 -12.41 -16.31 0.80
C PHE A 25 -12.19 -17.71 1.40
N MET A 26 -12.41 -17.84 2.71
CA MET A 26 -12.29 -19.08 3.45
C MET A 26 -13.66 -19.56 3.90
N GLN A 27 -13.96 -20.86 3.74
CA GLN A 27 -15.18 -21.47 4.24
C GLN A 27 -14.86 -22.87 4.79
N LYS A 28 -15.24 -23.14 6.04
CA LYS A 28 -15.02 -24.44 6.72
C LYS A 28 -13.56 -24.94 6.64
N GLY A 29 -12.59 -24.04 6.66
CA GLY A 29 -11.15 -24.36 6.59
C GLY A 29 -10.62 -24.60 5.17
N CYS A 30 -11.46 -24.48 4.14
CA CYS A 30 -11.05 -24.58 2.74
C CYS A 30 -10.93 -23.19 2.12
N ARG A 31 -9.94 -23.02 1.25
CA ARG A 31 -9.73 -21.80 0.48
C ARG A 31 -10.55 -21.87 -0.80
N ILE A 32 -11.45 -20.92 -0.98
CA ILE A 32 -12.35 -20.82 -2.13
C ILE A 32 -11.96 -19.60 -2.96
N ARG A 33 -11.67 -19.82 -4.24
CA ARG A 33 -11.33 -18.77 -5.21
C ARG A 33 -12.31 -18.81 -6.37
N ILE A 34 -12.76 -17.64 -6.81
CA ILE A 34 -13.53 -17.42 -8.03
C ILE A 34 -12.61 -16.71 -9.03
N SER A 35 -12.53 -17.18 -10.27
CA SER A 35 -11.72 -16.65 -11.37
C SER A 35 -12.52 -16.54 -12.65
N GLY A 36 -12.03 -15.74 -13.61
CA GLY A 36 -12.66 -15.58 -14.92
C GLY A 36 -12.50 -16.80 -15.83
N ASP A 37 -11.48 -17.62 -15.58
CA ASP A 37 -11.11 -18.82 -16.34
C ASP A 37 -10.72 -20.00 -15.41
N GLU A 38 -10.53 -21.18 -16.02
CA GLU A 38 -10.18 -22.42 -15.33
C GLU A 38 -8.75 -22.44 -14.75
N THR A 39 -7.84 -21.68 -15.37
CA THR A 39 -6.44 -21.57 -14.95
C THR A 39 -6.30 -20.74 -13.67
N GLY A 40 -7.22 -19.79 -13.45
CA GLY A 40 -7.22 -18.91 -12.30
C GLY A 40 -6.40 -17.63 -12.49
N GLU A 41 -5.98 -17.35 -13.73
CA GLU A 41 -5.17 -16.18 -14.09
C GLU A 41 -6.04 -14.95 -14.35
N ARG A 42 -7.24 -15.14 -14.92
CA ARG A 42 -8.17 -14.04 -15.16
C ARG A 42 -8.98 -13.70 -13.91
N ALA A 43 -9.17 -12.41 -13.68
CA ALA A 43 -10.02 -11.92 -12.60
C ALA A 43 -11.48 -12.37 -12.77
N ALA A 44 -12.16 -12.68 -11.66
CA ALA A 44 -13.58 -13.03 -11.68
C ALA A 44 -14.44 -11.87 -12.21
N ARG A 45 -15.51 -12.21 -12.93
CA ARG A 45 -16.48 -11.23 -13.38
C ARG A 45 -17.29 -10.74 -12.19
N ARG A 46 -17.08 -9.48 -11.77
CA ARG A 46 -17.90 -8.84 -10.74
C ARG A 46 -19.27 -8.49 -11.32
N VAL A 47 -20.32 -8.83 -10.60
CA VAL A 47 -21.70 -8.46 -10.90
C VAL A 47 -22.32 -7.80 -9.67
N VAL A 48 -23.28 -6.91 -9.89
CA VAL A 48 -24.07 -6.29 -8.82
C VAL A 48 -25.40 -7.00 -8.77
N VAL A 49 -25.73 -7.55 -7.61
CA VAL A 49 -27.02 -8.20 -7.37
C VAL A 49 -27.84 -7.27 -6.50
N GLY A 50 -29.05 -6.95 -6.96
CA GLY A 50 -30.02 -6.15 -6.22
C GLY A 50 -31.26 -6.97 -5.90
N LYS A 51 -31.84 -6.76 -4.71
CA LYS A 51 -33.16 -7.29 -4.37
C LYS A 51 -34.18 -6.18 -4.61
N LEU A 52 -35.04 -6.34 -5.61
CA LEU A 52 -36.23 -5.49 -5.74
C LEU A 52 -37.23 -5.94 -4.69
N ARG A 53 -37.54 -5.07 -3.72
CA ARG A 53 -38.64 -5.30 -2.77
C ARG A 53 -39.91 -4.71 -3.38
N LYS A 54 -40.92 -5.56 -3.59
CA LYS A 54 -42.23 -5.13 -4.11
C LYS A 54 -42.81 -4.07 -3.16
N GLY A 55 -43.09 -2.87 -3.67
CA GLY A 55 -43.67 -1.76 -2.90
C GLY A 55 -42.68 -0.80 -2.21
N GLU A 56 -41.37 -1.04 -2.27
CA GLU A 56 -40.38 -0.08 -1.75
C GLU A 56 -39.70 0.68 -2.91
N HIS A 57 -39.85 2.02 -2.95
CA HIS A 57 -39.05 2.93 -3.79
C HIS A 57 -37.61 3.11 -3.23
N LYS A 58 -37.00 2.04 -2.71
CA LYS A 58 -35.61 2.08 -2.24
C LYS A 58 -34.70 1.57 -3.35
N ALA A 59 -33.59 2.27 -3.57
CA ALA A 59 -32.53 1.76 -4.43
C ALA A 59 -32.11 0.37 -3.93
N PRO A 60 -32.02 -0.64 -4.81
CA PRO A 60 -31.71 -2.00 -4.39
C PRO A 60 -30.38 -2.01 -3.63
N VAL A 61 -30.31 -2.75 -2.51
CA VAL A 61 -29.05 -2.96 -1.79
C VAL A 61 -28.09 -3.66 -2.75
N ALA A 62 -27.13 -2.90 -3.28
CA ALA A 62 -26.18 -3.37 -4.28
C ALA A 62 -25.14 -4.28 -3.62
N LEU A 63 -25.37 -5.59 -3.69
CA LEU A 63 -24.43 -6.58 -3.17
C LEU A 63 -23.39 -6.91 -4.24
N SER A 64 -22.13 -6.95 -3.84
CA SER A 64 -21.06 -7.41 -4.72
C SER A 64 -21.10 -8.93 -4.83
N ALA A 65 -21.20 -9.43 -6.05
CA ALA A 65 -21.15 -10.84 -6.34
C ALA A 65 -20.18 -11.14 -7.48
N TYR A 66 -19.79 -12.39 -7.60
CA TYR A 66 -18.80 -12.83 -8.57
C TYR A 66 -19.32 -14.04 -9.35
N MET A 67 -19.05 -14.04 -10.65
CA MET A 67 -19.28 -15.16 -11.55
C MET A 67 -17.97 -15.62 -12.19
N GLY A 68 -17.89 -16.92 -12.46
CA GLY A 68 -16.79 -17.55 -13.18
C GLY A 68 -16.54 -18.99 -12.73
N PHE A 69 -15.27 -19.37 -12.68
CA PHE A 69 -14.84 -20.68 -12.21
C PHE A 69 -14.53 -20.63 -10.72
N ILE A 70 -15.04 -21.60 -9.97
CA ILE A 70 -14.81 -21.72 -8.54
C ILE A 70 -13.84 -22.87 -8.28
N THR A 71 -12.83 -22.62 -7.46
CA THR A 71 -11.86 -23.61 -7.00
C THR A 71 -11.87 -23.66 -5.48
N VAL A 72 -12.18 -24.84 -4.94
CA VAL A 72 -12.08 -25.16 -3.51
C VAL A 72 -10.80 -25.94 -3.29
N THR A 73 -9.94 -25.45 -2.38
CA THR A 73 -8.66 -26.08 -2.05
C THR A 73 -8.56 -26.39 -0.57
N TYR A 74 -8.07 -27.58 -0.24
CA TYR A 74 -7.82 -28.02 1.12
C TYR A 74 -6.52 -28.82 1.21
N LEU A 75 -5.65 -28.44 2.14
CA LEU A 75 -4.35 -29.09 2.35
C LEU A 75 -4.39 -29.85 3.68
N THR A 76 -4.11 -31.15 3.64
CA THR A 76 -4.04 -31.98 4.86
C THR A 76 -3.11 -33.17 4.65
N ALA A 77 -2.52 -33.66 5.74
CA ALA A 77 -1.81 -34.94 5.75
C ALA A 77 -2.75 -36.16 5.83
N SER A 78 -4.01 -35.95 6.23
CA SER A 78 -5.00 -37.03 6.39
C SER A 78 -5.91 -37.11 5.16
N GLU A 79 -5.79 -38.20 4.40
CA GLU A 79 -6.65 -38.42 3.24
C GLU A 79 -8.14 -38.50 3.61
N SER A 80 -8.47 -39.19 4.70
CA SER A 80 -9.84 -39.29 5.21
C SER A 80 -10.43 -37.91 5.48
N GLN A 81 -9.68 -37.02 6.13
CA GLN A 81 -10.14 -35.64 6.35
C GLN A 81 -10.30 -34.86 5.04
N GLY A 82 -9.37 -35.03 4.09
CA GLY A 82 -9.43 -34.37 2.79
C GLY A 82 -10.68 -34.76 2.00
N ARG A 83 -10.92 -36.07 1.87
CA ARG A 83 -12.13 -36.61 1.21
C ARG A 83 -13.41 -36.14 1.90
N LYS A 84 -13.47 -36.16 3.24
CA LYS A 84 -14.64 -35.66 3.99
C LYS A 84 -14.93 -34.19 3.71
N LYS A 85 -13.89 -33.34 3.60
CA LYS A 85 -14.08 -31.92 3.26
C LYS A 85 -14.60 -31.72 1.85
N ILE A 86 -14.05 -32.45 0.87
CA ILE A 86 -14.51 -32.36 -0.51
C ILE A 86 -15.94 -32.87 -0.65
N ALA A 87 -16.29 -33.99 -0.01
CA ALA A 87 -17.65 -34.53 -0.01
C ALA A 87 -18.68 -33.52 0.52
N TYR A 88 -18.35 -32.80 1.60
CA TYR A 88 -19.20 -31.73 2.11
C TYR A 88 -19.46 -30.62 1.07
N PHE A 89 -18.47 -30.26 0.25
CA PHE A 89 -18.65 -29.24 -0.78
C PHE A 89 -19.36 -29.76 -2.03
N LEU A 90 -19.19 -31.04 -2.38
CA LEU A 90 -19.95 -31.69 -3.45
C LEU A 90 -21.45 -31.74 -3.13
N GLN A 91 -21.81 -31.97 -1.87
CA GLN A 91 -23.20 -31.97 -1.38
C GLN A 91 -23.79 -30.56 -1.22
N LYS A 92 -22.98 -29.51 -1.34
CA LYS A 92 -23.46 -28.14 -1.28
C LYS A 92 -23.87 -27.64 -2.65
N ASP A 93 -25.15 -27.29 -2.77
CA ASP A 93 -25.67 -26.67 -3.98
C ASP A 93 -25.23 -25.22 -4.16
N SER A 94 -24.98 -24.50 -3.07
CA SER A 94 -24.82 -23.03 -3.07
C SER A 94 -23.71 -22.50 -2.15
N PHE A 95 -23.05 -21.41 -2.57
CA PHE A 95 -21.90 -20.76 -1.92
C PHE A 95 -22.11 -19.27 -1.64
N GLY A 96 -21.36 -18.73 -0.68
CA GLY A 96 -21.36 -17.29 -0.36
C GLY A 96 -22.42 -16.87 0.65
N ILE A 97 -22.56 -15.56 0.80
CA ILE A 97 -23.59 -14.91 1.64
C ILE A 97 -24.92 -15.05 0.86
N TYR A 98 -26.01 -15.43 1.52
CA TYR A 98 -27.32 -15.73 0.86
C TYR A 98 -27.37 -16.99 0.00
N SER A 99 -26.58 -18.02 0.32
CA SER A 99 -26.66 -19.33 -0.36
C SER A 99 -28.06 -19.99 -0.30
N HIS A 100 -28.90 -19.59 0.67
CA HIS A 100 -30.28 -20.07 0.83
C HIS A 100 -31.28 -19.36 -0.12
N GLU A 101 -30.91 -18.24 -0.74
CA GLU A 101 -31.78 -17.49 -1.68
C GLU A 101 -31.49 -17.88 -3.16
N GLY A 102 -30.85 -19.03 -3.41
CA GLY A 102 -30.50 -19.49 -4.77
C GLY A 102 -29.22 -18.90 -5.37
N PHE A 103 -28.48 -18.08 -4.61
CA PHE A 103 -27.19 -17.53 -5.01
C PHE A 103 -26.03 -18.51 -4.81
N GLY A 104 -25.00 -18.34 -5.63
CA GLY A 104 -23.77 -19.10 -5.60
C GLY A 104 -23.90 -20.57 -5.96
N ARG A 105 -24.85 -20.93 -6.83
CA ARG A 105 -25.00 -22.29 -7.34
C ARG A 105 -23.80 -22.69 -8.19
N VAL A 106 -23.32 -23.93 -8.05
CA VAL A 106 -22.11 -24.40 -8.73
C VAL A 106 -22.37 -25.70 -9.48
N LYS A 107 -21.93 -25.75 -10.74
CA LYS A 107 -21.75 -27.00 -11.48
C LYS A 107 -20.33 -27.51 -11.26
N TRP A 108 -20.17 -28.61 -10.54
CA TRP A 108 -18.86 -29.24 -10.36
C TRP A 108 -18.37 -29.89 -11.65
N LEU A 109 -17.08 -29.70 -11.96
CA LEU A 109 -16.48 -30.16 -13.21
C LEU A 109 -15.39 -31.20 -12.96
N ARG A 110 -14.52 -30.96 -11.98
CA ARG A 110 -13.34 -31.81 -11.76
C ARG A 110 -12.91 -31.84 -10.32
N TYR A 111 -12.51 -33.01 -9.86
CA TYR A 111 -11.82 -33.22 -8.59
C TYR A 111 -10.44 -33.79 -8.85
N THR A 112 -9.42 -33.26 -8.18
CA THR A 112 -8.03 -33.70 -8.28
C THR A 112 -7.39 -33.76 -6.90
N VAL A 113 -6.62 -34.81 -6.65
CA VAL A 113 -5.74 -34.94 -5.49
C VAL A 113 -4.31 -34.87 -6.00
N MET A 114 -3.53 -33.96 -5.43
CA MET A 114 -2.10 -33.83 -5.75
C MET A 114 -1.31 -34.13 -4.48
N GLU A 115 -0.31 -34.99 -4.59
CA GLU A 115 0.69 -35.11 -3.54
C GLU A 115 1.59 -33.88 -3.62
N GLN A 116 1.57 -33.05 -2.57
CA GLN A 116 2.67 -32.11 -2.40
C GLN A 116 3.80 -32.91 -1.78
N GLY A 117 4.71 -33.41 -2.62
CA GLY A 117 6.09 -33.68 -2.19
C GLY A 117 6.59 -32.46 -1.43
N GLU A 118 7.48 -32.63 -0.43
CA GLU A 118 7.99 -31.57 0.43
C GLU A 118 8.34 -30.32 -0.41
N ARG A 119 7.36 -29.44 -0.59
CA ARG A 119 7.59 -28.09 -1.04
C ARG A 119 8.18 -27.46 0.19
N THR A 120 9.51 -27.61 0.31
CA THR A 120 10.42 -26.74 1.06
C THR A 120 9.79 -25.39 1.06
N ASN A 121 9.12 -25.05 2.17
CA ASN A 121 8.28 -23.88 2.37
C ASN A 121 8.15 -23.11 1.07
N GLU A 122 7.24 -23.54 0.18
CA GLU A 122 6.90 -22.72 -0.98
C GLU A 122 6.48 -21.43 -0.34
N SER A 123 7.42 -20.49 -0.41
CA SER A 123 7.51 -19.51 0.63
C SER A 123 6.13 -18.89 0.66
N LYS A 124 5.53 -18.77 1.85
CA LYS A 124 4.84 -17.52 2.07
C LYS A 124 5.86 -16.53 1.53
N ILE A 125 5.59 -15.95 0.36
CA ILE A 125 6.02 -14.60 0.10
C ILE A 125 5.21 -13.87 1.18
N THR A 126 5.66 -14.00 2.44
CA THR A 126 6.00 -12.85 3.23
C THR A 126 6.70 -12.02 2.18
N THR A 127 5.95 -11.10 1.59
CA THR A 127 6.49 -9.79 1.31
C THR A 127 7.25 -9.50 2.58
N ARG A 128 8.55 -9.85 2.61
CA ARG A 128 9.44 -9.49 3.68
C ARG A 128 9.13 -8.01 3.77
N LYS A 129 8.53 -7.56 4.87
CA LYS A 129 8.33 -6.12 5.10
C LYS A 129 9.67 -5.53 4.70
N ARG A 130 9.72 -4.73 3.64
CA ARG A 130 11.00 -4.25 3.10
C ARG A 130 11.69 -3.62 4.30
N GLY A 131 12.68 -4.31 4.82
CA GLY A 131 13.39 -3.86 5.99
C GLY A 131 14.17 -2.66 5.49
N PHE A 132 13.92 -1.49 6.07
CA PHE A 132 14.81 -0.38 5.83
C PHE A 132 16.20 -0.79 6.31
N ARG A 133 17.22 -0.47 5.51
CA ARG A 133 18.60 -0.65 5.93
C ARG A 133 18.78 0.07 7.27
N LYS A 134 19.45 -0.58 8.24
CA LYS A 134 19.73 0.02 9.56
C LYS A 134 20.72 1.20 9.49
N GLY A 135 21.32 1.42 8.32
CA GLY A 135 22.21 2.55 8.05
C GLY A 135 22.51 2.68 6.56
N LEU A 136 23.00 3.85 6.19
CA LEU A 136 23.63 4.09 4.89
C LEU A 136 25.12 3.74 4.96
N ASN A 137 25.73 3.42 3.83
CA ASN A 137 27.19 3.40 3.77
C ASN A 137 27.68 4.86 3.83
N PRO A 138 28.56 5.24 4.78
CA PRO A 138 29.11 6.60 4.84
C PRO A 138 29.86 7.00 3.56
N SER A 139 30.38 6.05 2.78
CA SER A 139 31.11 6.31 1.52
C SER A 139 30.22 6.28 0.28
N CYS A 140 29.10 7.00 0.31
CA CYS A 140 28.20 7.14 -0.84
C CYS A 140 28.72 8.20 -1.83
N PRO A 141 28.63 8.02 -3.16
CA PRO A 141 28.99 9.06 -4.12
C PRO A 141 28.23 10.37 -3.86
N LYS A 142 28.90 11.53 -4.00
CA LYS A 142 28.36 12.86 -3.68
C LYS A 142 27.01 13.13 -4.36
N ALA A 143 26.87 12.82 -5.64
CA ALA A 143 25.62 12.99 -6.36
C ALA A 143 24.48 12.18 -5.72
N LEU A 144 24.73 10.93 -5.33
CA LEU A 144 23.74 10.11 -4.63
C LEU A 144 23.46 10.62 -3.22
N GLN A 145 24.46 11.16 -2.52
CA GLN A 145 24.21 11.83 -1.24
C GLN A 145 23.25 13.01 -1.39
N ARG A 146 23.43 13.85 -2.43
CA ARG A 146 22.54 14.99 -2.71
C ARG A 146 21.12 14.56 -3.03
N LEU A 147 20.94 13.49 -3.82
CA LEU A 147 19.62 12.90 -4.04
C LEU A 147 19.00 12.40 -2.73
N LEU A 148 19.76 11.65 -1.92
CA LEU A 148 19.25 11.11 -0.65
C LEU A 148 18.88 12.21 0.33
N LEU A 149 19.68 13.27 0.44
CA LEU A 149 19.33 14.46 1.21
C LEU A 149 18.03 15.10 0.71
N ALA A 150 17.89 15.31 -0.60
CA ALA A 150 16.66 15.87 -1.17
C ALA A 150 15.42 15.02 -0.84
N LEU A 151 15.52 13.69 -0.95
CA LEU A 151 14.43 12.77 -0.60
C LEU A 151 14.10 12.81 0.90
N LEU A 152 15.10 12.89 1.77
CA LEU A 152 14.89 12.92 3.21
C LEU A 152 14.38 14.26 3.71
N LEU A 153 14.60 15.36 2.97
CA LEU A 153 14.25 16.72 3.38
C LEU A 153 12.95 17.26 2.75
N HIS A 154 12.48 16.68 1.64
CA HIS A 154 11.42 17.27 0.80
C HIS A 154 10.11 17.62 1.53
N ASP A 155 9.71 16.84 2.54
CA ASP A 155 8.48 17.04 3.32
C ASP A 155 8.59 18.09 4.43
N PHE A 156 9.81 18.53 4.76
CA PHE A 156 10.06 19.57 5.77
C PHE A 156 10.10 20.98 5.17
N VAL A 157 9.80 21.10 3.88
CA VAL A 157 9.76 22.38 3.16
C VAL A 157 8.35 22.63 2.66
N HIS A 158 7.88 23.86 2.81
CA HIS A 158 6.58 24.25 2.27
C HIS A 158 6.63 24.37 0.75
N THR A 159 5.58 23.85 0.12
CA THR A 159 5.37 23.92 -1.33
C THR A 159 4.03 24.60 -1.62
N GLU A 160 3.82 25.03 -2.86
CA GLU A 160 2.54 25.64 -3.28
C GLU A 160 1.32 24.75 -3.01
N ARG A 161 1.50 23.41 -3.05
CA ARG A 161 0.41 22.43 -2.88
C ARG A 161 0.37 21.80 -1.50
N HIS A 162 1.46 21.87 -0.74
CA HIS A 162 1.57 21.24 0.57
C HIS A 162 2.23 22.21 1.55
N HIS A 163 1.43 22.68 2.50
CA HIS A 163 1.85 23.48 3.64
C HIS A 163 1.37 22.79 4.92
N SER A 164 2.27 22.09 5.60
CA SER A 164 1.93 21.45 6.87
C SER A 164 1.82 22.51 7.96
N LYS A 165 0.64 22.68 8.56
CA LYS A 165 0.42 23.61 9.69
C LYS A 165 1.09 23.18 11.00
N ILE A 166 1.77 22.03 11.00
CA ILE A 166 2.28 21.38 12.21
C ILE A 166 3.80 21.21 12.23
N TYR A 167 4.56 21.60 11.19
CA TYR A 167 6.02 21.54 11.22
C TYR A 167 6.61 22.91 10.89
N THR A 168 7.72 23.23 11.56
CA THR A 168 8.55 24.40 11.24
C THR A 168 9.32 24.12 9.94
N GLU A 169 9.28 25.07 8.99
CA GLU A 169 10.03 24.97 7.73
C GLU A 169 11.54 25.00 8.05
N ILE A 170 12.29 24.05 7.50
CA ILE A 170 13.74 23.99 7.67
C ILE A 170 14.47 24.87 6.64
N ALA A 171 15.61 25.41 7.03
CA ALA A 171 16.58 26.04 6.15
C ALA A 171 17.48 24.99 5.48
N ILE A 172 17.29 24.78 4.17
CA ILE A 172 18.17 23.91 3.37
C ILE A 172 19.37 24.70 2.83
N ALA A 173 20.58 24.28 3.17
CA ALA A 173 21.82 24.96 2.81
C ALA A 173 22.19 24.84 1.31
N ASP A 174 22.02 23.66 0.71
CA ASP A 174 22.31 23.43 -0.72
C ASP A 174 21.18 24.00 -1.60
N PRO A 175 21.46 24.99 -2.48
CA PRO A 175 20.42 25.64 -3.29
C PRO A 175 19.71 24.71 -4.27
N GLU A 176 20.40 23.72 -4.83
CA GLU A 176 19.78 22.79 -5.78
C GLU A 176 18.86 21.81 -5.05
N ILE A 177 19.28 21.33 -3.87
CA ILE A 177 18.43 20.51 -3.00
C ILE A 177 17.20 21.32 -2.57
N ARG A 178 17.40 22.56 -2.12
CA ARG A 178 16.31 23.46 -1.73
C ARG A 178 15.31 23.67 -2.87
N SER A 179 15.81 23.92 -4.08
CA SER A 179 14.97 24.06 -5.28
C SER A 179 14.19 22.77 -5.57
N ALA A 180 14.83 21.60 -5.50
CA ALA A 180 14.17 20.32 -5.74
C ALA A 180 13.06 20.05 -4.70
N CYS A 181 13.34 20.31 -3.42
CA CYS A 181 12.38 20.18 -2.33
C CYS A 181 11.22 21.17 -2.45
N LYS A 182 11.43 22.43 -2.85
CA LYS A 182 10.32 23.40 -3.03
C LYS A 182 9.43 23.08 -4.22
N ASN A 183 10.00 22.50 -5.27
CA ASN A 183 9.34 22.35 -6.55
C ASN A 183 8.82 20.94 -6.86
N HIS A 184 8.98 19.95 -5.96
CA HIS A 184 8.55 18.58 -6.24
C HIS A 184 7.03 18.42 -6.46
N HIS A 185 6.20 19.36 -6.00
CA HIS A 185 4.77 19.38 -6.32
C HIS A 185 4.39 20.22 -7.55
N SER A 186 5.33 20.99 -8.11
CA SER A 186 5.05 21.90 -9.22
C SER A 186 4.81 21.13 -10.52
N MET A 187 4.02 21.69 -11.43
CA MET A 187 3.83 21.15 -12.78
C MET A 187 5.01 21.48 -13.70
N ASN A 188 5.85 22.45 -13.30
CA ASN A 188 7.00 22.87 -14.07
C ASN A 188 8.10 21.80 -14.01
N SER A 189 8.59 21.43 -15.20
CA SER A 189 9.85 20.71 -15.32
C SER A 189 10.95 21.75 -15.32
N ASP A 190 11.48 22.07 -14.13
CA ASP A 190 12.71 22.85 -14.06
C ASP A 190 13.82 21.99 -14.66
N ARG A 191 14.12 22.21 -15.95
CA ARG A 191 15.11 21.43 -16.71
C ARG A 191 16.54 21.67 -16.21
N MET A 192 16.75 22.66 -15.35
CA MET A 192 18.07 22.96 -14.78
C MET A 192 18.36 22.14 -13.52
N ASN A 193 17.33 21.61 -12.85
CA ASN A 193 17.51 20.82 -11.63
C ASN A 193 17.41 19.31 -11.93
N ASP A 194 18.56 18.65 -12.05
CA ASP A 194 18.66 17.20 -12.33
C ASP A 194 18.06 16.34 -11.19
N LEU A 195 17.93 16.86 -9.96
CA LEU A 195 17.36 16.13 -8.82
C LEU A 195 15.82 16.14 -8.84
N LEU A 196 15.20 17.20 -9.34
CA LEU A 196 13.75 17.42 -9.26
C LEU A 196 12.93 16.26 -9.85
N PRO A 197 13.23 15.72 -11.05
CA PRO A 197 12.47 14.59 -11.61
C PRO A 197 12.53 13.33 -10.74
N LEU A 198 13.64 13.12 -10.03
CA LEU A 198 13.84 11.93 -9.21
C LEU A 198 13.18 12.05 -7.86
N VAL A 199 13.21 13.25 -7.26
CA VAL A 199 12.43 13.53 -6.05
C VAL A 199 10.94 13.30 -6.34
N LYS A 200 10.42 13.85 -7.44
CA LYS A 200 9.04 13.60 -7.90
C LYS A 200 8.74 12.10 -8.07
N TYR A 201 9.64 11.39 -8.75
CA TYR A 201 9.45 9.97 -9.02
C TYR A 201 9.41 9.14 -7.73
N TYR A 202 10.40 9.30 -6.84
CA TYR A 202 10.49 8.48 -5.64
C TYR A 202 9.43 8.83 -4.61
N ASP A 203 9.04 10.10 -4.47
CA ASP A 203 7.91 10.50 -3.63
C ASP A 203 6.62 9.80 -4.07
N HIS A 204 6.25 9.96 -5.35
CA HIS A 204 5.07 9.30 -5.90
C HIS A 204 5.15 7.78 -5.81
N PHE A 205 6.33 7.20 -6.05
CA PHE A 205 6.51 5.76 -5.99
C PHE A 205 6.36 5.23 -4.56
N ALA A 206 7.00 5.88 -3.58
CA ALA A 206 6.89 5.54 -2.17
C ALA A 206 5.45 5.68 -1.66
N ALA A 207 4.79 6.80 -1.97
CA ALA A 207 3.37 7.01 -1.66
C ALA A 207 2.49 5.91 -2.28
N SER A 208 2.74 5.51 -3.53
CA SER A 208 1.96 4.46 -4.20
C SER A 208 2.13 3.06 -3.57
N LEU A 209 3.28 2.80 -2.93
CA LEU A 209 3.59 1.55 -2.25
C LEU A 209 3.11 1.55 -0.79
N SER A 210 3.14 2.72 -0.16
CA SER A 210 2.77 2.91 1.25
C SER A 210 1.25 2.98 1.44
N ARG A 211 0.51 3.50 0.44
CA ARG A 211 -0.96 3.56 0.41
C ARG A 211 -1.59 2.19 0.67
N LYS A 212 -2.25 2.07 1.82
CA LYS A 212 -3.13 0.94 2.15
C LYS A 212 -4.55 1.46 2.27
N LYS A 213 -5.54 0.66 1.84
CA LYS A 213 -6.95 0.87 2.19
C LYS A 213 -7.08 0.71 3.71
N ALA A 214 -7.06 1.81 4.44
CA ALA A 214 -7.30 1.83 5.86
C ALA A 214 -8.10 3.09 6.23
N LEU A 215 -8.80 2.98 7.36
CA LEU A 215 -9.71 3.99 7.93
C LEU A 215 -9.04 5.37 7.97
N ARG A 216 -9.81 6.41 7.63
CA ARG A 216 -9.39 7.82 7.76
C ARG A 216 -8.84 8.06 9.16
N THR A 217 -7.71 8.77 9.26
CA THR A 217 -7.12 9.15 10.54
C THR A 217 -7.61 10.55 10.89
N THR A 218 -8.11 10.77 12.11
CA THR A 218 -8.64 12.06 12.56
C THR A 218 -7.57 13.02 13.08
N THR A 219 -6.35 12.52 13.34
CA THR A 219 -5.23 13.32 13.86
C THR A 219 -3.95 13.06 13.07
N ARG A 220 -3.14 14.11 12.88
CA ARG A 220 -1.86 14.05 12.16
C ARG A 220 -0.73 13.43 12.99
N TYR A 221 -0.87 13.31 14.31
CA TYR A 221 0.03 12.52 15.16
C TYR A 221 -0.68 12.09 16.44
N ASN A 222 -0.11 11.10 17.15
CA ASN A 222 -0.67 10.64 18.42
C ASN A 222 -0.26 11.57 19.58
N TYR A 223 -1.21 12.38 20.06
CA TYR A 223 -1.06 13.29 21.22
C TYR A 223 -0.94 12.58 22.57
N GLU A 224 -1.37 11.32 22.70
CA GLU A 224 -1.32 10.55 23.96
C GLU A 224 0.11 10.29 24.44
N LYS A 225 1.11 10.41 23.55
CA LYS A 225 2.53 10.25 23.86
C LYS A 225 3.24 11.60 24.08
N GLY A 226 2.49 12.65 24.44
CA GLY A 226 2.98 14.00 24.67
C GLY A 226 3.02 14.87 23.41
N PRO A 227 3.21 16.19 23.53
CA PRO A 227 3.46 17.04 22.37
C PRO A 227 4.75 16.63 21.65
N ILE A 228 4.89 17.02 20.37
CA ILE A 228 6.16 16.97 19.65
C ILE A 228 6.66 18.40 19.58
N ASP A 229 7.93 18.59 19.93
CA ASP A 229 8.61 19.88 19.77
C ASP A 229 9.12 20.00 18.33
N PHE A 230 8.37 20.74 17.51
CA PHE A 230 8.66 20.87 16.09
C PHE A 230 9.79 21.85 15.78
N GLU A 231 10.09 22.78 16.68
CA GLU A 231 11.24 23.68 16.56
C GLU A 231 12.53 22.90 16.80
N ARG A 232 12.59 22.16 17.92
CA ARG A 232 13.72 21.26 18.19
C ARG A 232 13.92 20.21 17.09
N LEU A 233 12.83 19.65 16.56
CA LEU A 233 12.90 18.70 15.45
C LEU A 233 13.51 19.34 14.19
N ALA A 234 13.15 20.59 13.88
CA ALA A 234 13.69 21.33 12.74
C ALA A 234 15.19 21.61 12.93
N GLU A 235 15.60 22.12 14.09
CA GLU A 235 17.00 22.35 14.45
C GLU A 235 17.83 21.06 14.33
N GLU A 236 17.33 19.95 14.88
CA GLU A 236 18.03 18.66 14.81
C GLU A 236 18.19 18.16 13.36
N ILE A 237 17.22 18.43 12.48
CA ILE A 237 17.32 18.11 11.06
C ILE A 237 18.35 19.01 10.36
N GLU A 238 18.32 20.32 10.64
CA GLU A 238 19.21 21.31 10.04
C GLU A 238 20.69 21.06 10.39
N GLU A 239 20.99 20.67 11.62
CA GLU A 239 22.35 20.32 12.09
C GLU A 239 22.95 19.07 11.41
N ARG A 240 22.11 18.26 10.77
CA ARG A 240 22.47 16.93 10.24
C ARG A 240 22.33 16.85 8.72
N GLN A 241 21.89 17.93 8.07
CA GLN A 241 21.67 17.98 6.62
C GLN A 241 22.97 18.00 5.80
N ASP A 242 24.12 18.23 6.44
CA ASP A 242 25.47 18.17 5.86
C ASP A 242 25.84 16.76 5.38
N SER A 243 25.17 15.73 5.91
CA SER A 243 25.49 14.34 5.61
C SER A 243 24.23 13.50 5.44
N ALA A 244 24.05 12.92 4.26
CA ALA A 244 22.98 11.96 3.99
C ALA A 244 22.97 10.82 5.02
N TYR A 245 24.14 10.36 5.43
CA TYR A 245 24.31 9.33 6.46
C TYR A 245 23.77 9.78 7.82
N ARG A 246 24.20 10.95 8.31
CA ARG A 246 23.77 11.49 9.61
C ARG A 246 22.26 11.71 9.63
N LEU A 247 21.72 12.34 8.59
CA LEU A 247 20.29 12.61 8.47
C LEU A 247 19.46 11.33 8.40
N TYR A 248 19.87 10.35 7.59
CA TYR A 248 19.17 9.07 7.49
C TYR A 248 19.15 8.34 8.83
N HIS A 249 20.31 8.29 9.51
CA HIS A 249 20.43 7.61 10.81
C HIS A 249 19.54 8.28 11.85
N TYR A 250 19.53 9.62 11.90
CA TYR A 250 18.64 10.38 12.76
C TYR A 250 17.16 10.04 12.48
N ILE A 251 16.73 10.10 11.22
CA ILE A 251 15.34 9.79 10.82
C ILE A 251 14.99 8.35 11.21
N TYR A 252 15.89 7.38 10.98
CA TYR A 252 15.69 5.98 11.32
C TYR A 252 15.38 5.78 12.81
N HIS A 253 16.14 6.44 13.67
CA HIS A 253 16.02 6.34 15.12
C HIS A 253 14.97 7.28 15.73
N SER A 254 14.48 8.28 14.99
CA SER A 254 13.49 9.23 15.50
C SER A 254 12.19 8.53 15.92
N LYS A 255 11.81 8.74 17.18
CA LYS A 255 10.53 8.30 17.75
C LYS A 255 9.41 9.29 17.41
N GLU A 256 9.73 10.57 17.24
CA GLU A 256 8.79 11.64 16.91
C GLU A 256 8.30 11.51 15.46
N LEU A 257 9.22 11.35 14.50
CA LEU A 257 8.88 11.13 13.09
C LEU A 257 8.06 9.84 12.85
N ALA A 258 8.17 8.87 13.77
CA ALA A 258 7.37 7.64 13.73
C ALA A 258 5.91 7.85 14.14
N ARG A 259 5.62 8.93 14.88
CA ARG A 259 4.28 9.27 15.40
C ARG A 259 3.50 10.17 14.46
N ILE A 260 4.20 10.90 13.60
CA ILE A 260 3.64 11.73 12.55
C ILE A 260 3.02 10.85 11.47
N VAL A 261 1.76 11.11 11.13
CA VAL A 261 1.02 10.51 10.01
C VAL A 261 1.13 11.42 8.79
N GLU A 262 1.63 10.85 7.70
CA GLU A 262 1.89 11.55 6.44
C GLU A 262 0.58 11.88 5.69
N ALA A 263 -0.31 10.89 5.53
CA ALA A 263 -1.57 11.05 4.82
C ALA A 263 -2.77 10.71 5.71
N MET A 264 -3.63 11.70 5.99
CA MET A 264 -4.84 11.47 6.79
C MET A 264 -5.89 10.61 6.06
N GLU A 265 -5.88 10.65 4.73
CA GLU A 265 -6.85 9.96 3.86
C GLU A 265 -6.46 8.51 3.54
N TYR A 266 -5.20 8.11 3.74
CA TYR A 266 -4.64 6.86 3.24
C TYR A 266 -3.90 6.04 4.31
N GLY A 267 -4.59 5.62 5.37
CA GLY A 267 -3.99 4.75 6.39
C GLY A 267 -2.80 5.35 7.14
N ARG A 268 -2.34 4.63 8.19
CA ARG A 268 -1.29 5.12 9.10
C ARG A 268 0.11 4.80 8.58
N THR A 269 0.58 5.48 7.54
CA THR A 269 2.02 5.51 7.20
C THR A 269 2.66 6.68 7.93
N SER A 270 3.71 6.39 8.69
CA SER A 270 4.42 7.45 9.42
C SER A 270 5.34 8.22 8.48
N LEU A 271 5.57 9.52 8.71
CA LEU A 271 6.53 10.30 7.92
C LEU A 271 7.91 9.64 7.88
N LYS A 272 8.38 9.11 9.03
CA LYS A 272 9.60 8.28 9.07
C LYS A 272 9.61 7.16 8.02
N TYR A 273 8.51 6.44 7.88
CA TYR A 273 8.41 5.29 6.98
C TYR A 273 8.49 5.74 5.52
N HIS A 274 7.81 6.84 5.18
CA HIS A 274 7.84 7.41 3.84
C HIS A 274 9.25 7.85 3.42
N LEU A 275 9.88 8.69 4.24
CA LEU A 275 11.24 9.19 4.03
C LEU A 275 12.25 8.06 3.83
N LEU A 276 12.22 7.06 4.73
CA LEU A 276 13.12 5.91 4.61
C LEU A 276 12.78 5.04 3.39
N LEU A 277 11.51 4.91 3.02
CA LEU A 277 11.12 4.12 1.85
C LEU A 277 11.68 4.72 0.56
N MET A 278 11.53 6.03 0.35
CA MET A 278 12.11 6.71 -0.81
C MET A 278 13.62 6.54 -0.88
N ALA A 279 14.32 6.81 0.21
CA ALA A 279 15.78 6.67 0.26
C ALA A 279 16.22 5.24 -0.06
N ASN A 280 15.55 4.22 0.49
CA ASN A 280 15.87 2.82 0.19
C ASN A 280 15.57 2.43 -1.28
N LEU A 281 14.51 2.99 -1.88
CA LEU A 281 14.19 2.75 -3.30
C LEU A 281 15.27 3.32 -4.21
N ALA A 282 15.73 4.55 -3.96
CA ALA A 282 16.79 5.18 -4.74
C ALA A 282 18.11 4.41 -4.64
N ILE A 283 18.47 3.93 -3.44
CA ILE A 283 19.67 3.10 -3.23
C ILE A 283 19.55 1.78 -3.98
N GLU A 284 18.38 1.15 -3.93
CA GLU A 284 18.14 -0.12 -4.61
C GLU A 284 18.26 0.02 -6.13
N ASP A 285 17.70 1.09 -6.70
CA ASP A 285 17.82 1.39 -8.13
C ASP A 285 19.26 1.76 -8.52
N PHE A 286 20.00 2.47 -7.68
CA PHE A 286 21.43 2.75 -7.89
C PHE A 286 22.28 1.47 -7.89
N ILE A 287 22.10 0.59 -6.91
CA ILE A 287 22.82 -0.70 -6.84
C ILE A 287 22.52 -1.57 -8.06
N LYS A 288 21.31 -1.47 -8.62
CA LYS A 288 20.88 -2.20 -9.83
C LYS A 288 21.30 -1.53 -11.13
N GLY A 289 22.05 -0.42 -11.09
CA GLY A 289 22.49 0.33 -12.26
C GLY A 289 21.40 1.13 -12.97
N LYS A 290 20.18 1.20 -12.42
CA LYS A 290 19.07 1.97 -13.01
C LYS A 290 19.22 3.47 -12.82
N ILE A 291 19.97 3.86 -11.79
CA ILE A 291 20.49 5.22 -11.64
C ILE A 291 21.96 5.19 -11.98
N THR A 292 22.37 5.96 -12.97
CA THR A 292 23.77 6.14 -13.37
C THR A 292 24.27 7.52 -12.99
N LEU A 293 25.56 7.59 -12.69
CA LEU A 293 26.27 8.82 -12.35
C LEU A 293 27.15 9.20 -13.54
N ASN A 294 26.88 10.34 -14.16
CA ASN A 294 27.75 10.94 -15.17
C ASN A 294 28.42 12.17 -14.53
N GLY A 295 29.55 11.95 -13.88
CA GLY A 295 30.20 12.99 -13.05
C GLY A 295 29.35 13.32 -11.81
N GLU A 296 29.04 14.60 -11.61
CA GLU A 296 28.13 15.03 -10.52
C GLU A 296 26.64 14.90 -10.86
N LYS A 297 26.30 14.53 -12.11
CA LYS A 297 24.90 14.42 -12.57
C LYS A 297 24.37 13.01 -12.38
N ILE A 298 23.17 12.92 -11.81
CA ILE A 298 22.40 11.68 -11.68
C ILE A 298 21.43 11.58 -12.87
N ARG A 299 21.34 10.40 -13.48
CA ARG A 299 20.31 10.09 -14.48
C ARG A 299 19.69 8.74 -14.19
N ARG A 300 18.38 8.61 -14.44
CA ARG A 300 17.71 7.31 -14.50
C ARG A 300 17.83 6.79 -15.92
N GLU A 301 18.35 5.58 -16.11
CA GLU A 301 18.30 4.93 -17.40
C GLU A 301 16.83 4.67 -17.76
N LYS A 302 16.40 5.13 -18.94
CA LYS A 302 15.07 4.79 -19.44
C LYS A 302 15.00 3.27 -19.59
N SER A 303 14.04 2.65 -18.93
CA SER A 303 13.72 1.25 -19.19
C SER A 303 13.41 1.09 -20.67
N THR A 304 13.88 0.00 -21.28
CA THR A 304 13.43 -0.45 -22.60
C THR A 304 11.89 -0.39 -22.70
N PRO A 305 11.31 -0.20 -23.90
CA PRO A 305 9.85 -0.02 -24.10
C PRO A 305 8.96 -1.04 -23.38
N ALA A 306 9.43 -2.28 -23.22
CA ALA A 306 8.74 -3.34 -22.48
C ALA A 306 8.58 -3.07 -20.96
N GLY A 307 9.47 -2.29 -20.36
CA GLY A 307 9.41 -1.87 -18.95
C GLY A 307 8.50 -0.67 -18.73
N GLU A 308 8.45 0.26 -19.68
CA GLU A 308 7.52 1.41 -19.66
C GLU A 308 6.07 0.92 -19.82
N GLU A 309 5.80 -0.03 -20.71
CA GLU A 309 4.47 -0.66 -20.80
C GLU A 309 4.06 -1.37 -19.50
N ALA A 310 5.00 -1.98 -18.78
CA ALA A 310 4.71 -2.67 -17.52
C ALA A 310 4.44 -1.69 -16.37
N GLU A 311 5.19 -0.57 -16.27
CA GLU A 311 4.93 0.49 -15.30
C GLU A 311 3.63 1.26 -15.63
N GLU A 312 3.36 1.54 -16.91
CA GLU A 312 2.14 2.22 -17.35
C GLU A 312 0.89 1.34 -17.14
N LYS A 313 0.96 0.04 -17.43
CA LYS A 313 -0.11 -0.94 -17.11
C LYS A 313 -0.34 -1.05 -15.60
N LEU A 314 0.70 -0.93 -14.77
CA LEU A 314 0.58 -0.97 -13.31
C LEU A 314 -0.02 0.34 -12.74
N GLN A 315 0.30 1.49 -13.33
CA GLN A 315 -0.23 2.79 -12.96
C GLN A 315 -1.69 2.98 -13.42
N THR A 316 -2.03 2.58 -14.65
CA THR A 316 -3.42 2.61 -15.16
C THR A 316 -4.32 1.64 -14.41
N ALA A 317 -3.85 0.43 -14.07
CA ALA A 317 -4.62 -0.53 -13.27
C ALA A 317 -4.93 0.02 -11.86
N LYS A 318 -3.99 0.72 -11.23
CA LYS A 318 -4.20 1.36 -9.91
C LYS A 318 -5.04 2.64 -9.99
N GLY A 319 -4.88 3.45 -11.03
CA GLY A 319 -5.67 4.67 -11.27
C GLY A 319 -7.15 4.38 -11.56
N ALA A 320 -7.43 3.30 -12.31
CA ALA A 320 -8.80 2.83 -12.57
C ALA A 320 -9.49 2.29 -11.30
N GLU A 321 -8.74 1.75 -10.34
CA GLU A 321 -9.26 1.34 -9.03
C GLU A 321 -9.58 2.53 -8.12
N MET A 322 -8.87 3.65 -8.27
CA MET A 322 -9.04 4.89 -7.50
C MET A 322 -10.20 5.75 -8.01
N ARG A 323 -10.40 5.86 -9.34
CA ARG A 323 -11.50 6.65 -9.95
C ARG A 323 -12.90 6.08 -9.68
N ARG A 324 -13.02 4.83 -9.22
CA ARG A 324 -14.30 4.25 -8.79
C ARG A 324 -14.68 4.60 -7.34
N SER A 325 -13.87 5.40 -6.64
CA SER A 325 -14.09 5.78 -5.24
C SER A 325 -14.29 7.29 -5.00
N SER A 326 -14.26 8.13 -6.04
CA SER A 326 -14.35 9.59 -5.92
C SER A 326 -15.74 10.18 -6.20
N THR A 327 -16.76 9.36 -6.44
CA THR A 327 -18.15 9.84 -6.45
C THR A 327 -18.75 9.57 -5.08
N LEU A 328 -18.76 10.62 -4.24
CA LEU A 328 -19.41 10.83 -2.91
C LEU A 328 -18.36 11.47 -1.98
N SER A 329 -18.48 12.66 -1.41
CA SER A 329 -19.42 13.78 -1.50
C SER A 329 -18.70 15.01 -0.92
N ASN A 330 -19.00 16.19 -1.45
CA ASN A 330 -18.79 17.46 -0.74
C ASN A 330 -19.50 17.36 0.62
N THR A 331 -18.82 17.74 1.69
CA THR A 331 -19.44 18.34 2.87
C THR A 331 -18.35 18.90 3.78
N ASP A 332 -18.51 20.18 4.08
CA ASP A 332 -17.92 20.96 5.15
C ASP A 332 -17.45 20.14 6.35
N SER A 333 -16.25 20.46 6.82
CA SER A 333 -15.88 20.27 8.22
C SER A 333 -15.23 21.55 8.72
N ARG A 334 -16.10 22.49 9.12
CA ARG A 334 -15.80 23.48 10.15
C ARG A 334 -15.19 22.75 11.35
N GLU A 335 -14.06 23.23 11.83
CA GLU A 335 -13.44 22.79 13.08
C GLU A 335 -14.38 23.09 14.25
N PRO A 336 -14.68 22.13 15.15
CA PRO A 336 -15.28 22.44 16.42
C PRO A 336 -14.18 22.71 17.47
N ASP A 337 -14.31 23.88 18.08
CA ASP A 337 -13.90 24.24 19.44
C ASP A 337 -12.53 23.79 19.95
N GLN A 338 -11.65 24.78 19.98
CA GLN A 338 -10.53 24.85 20.92
C GLN A 338 -11.07 24.85 22.36
N LEU A 339 -11.09 23.67 22.98
CA LEU A 339 -11.28 23.56 24.42
C LEU A 339 -10.04 24.07 25.15
N LYS A 340 -10.19 25.29 25.66
CA LYS A 340 -9.60 25.87 26.87
C LYS A 340 -8.83 24.85 27.73
N TYR A 341 -7.51 25.00 27.76
CA TYR A 341 -6.71 24.72 28.93
C TYR A 341 -5.63 25.80 29.00
N ARG A 342 -5.98 26.93 29.63
CA ARG A 342 -5.00 27.90 30.12
C ARG A 342 -4.99 27.76 31.63
N GLU A 343 -3.82 27.39 32.10
CA GLU A 343 -3.42 27.26 33.50
C GLU A 343 -3.59 28.57 34.26
N SER A 344 -3.90 28.44 35.56
CA SER A 344 -3.25 29.10 36.72
C SER A 344 -4.25 29.10 37.88
N LYS A 345 -4.12 28.24 38.91
CA LYS A 345 -3.30 28.47 40.12
C LYS A 345 -3.32 29.92 40.60
N GLU A 346 -4.06 30.19 41.68
CA GLU A 346 -3.70 31.03 42.83
C GLU A 346 -4.86 31.01 43.84
N GLN A 347 -4.66 30.36 45.00
CA GLN A 347 -4.52 31.02 46.31
C GLN A 347 -5.81 31.64 46.88
N ARG A 348 -6.51 30.88 47.72
CA ARG A 348 -6.98 31.19 49.09
C ARG A 348 -8.27 30.44 49.42
#